data_AF-A0A7X7MZZ2-F1
#
_entry.id   AF-A0A7X7MZZ2-F1
#
_cell.length_a   1.000
_cell.length_b   1.000
_cell.length_c   1.000
_cell.angle_alpha   90.00
_cell.angle_beta   90.00
_cell.angle_gamma   90.00
#
_symmetry.space_group_name_H-M   'P 1'
#
loop_
_entity.id
_entity.type
_entity.pdbx_description
1 polymer ?
#
loop_
_entity_poly.entity_id
_entity_poly.type
_entity_poly.pdbx_seq_one_letter_code
_entity_poly.pdbx_strand_id
1 'polypeptide(L)'
;IKSLLNNEAILIRNPNAIRPWQHVLEPLSGYIMLAEHLYKDGTDFAEAWNFGPDDADAKTVEWVVRTMCQKWGGSADFEIVEGNHPHEAQYLKLDCSKARLRLNWHPKWNVEQSIDKVIEWTHAYRQGKPVREVCLKQIDSHNS
;
A
#
# COMPACT_ATOMS: atom_id res chain seq x y z
N ILE A 1 11.43 4.51 3.44
CA ILE A 1 11.33 4.45 4.92
C ILE A 1 12.68 4.38 5.61
N LYS A 2 13.49 3.33 5.43
CA LYS A 2 14.81 3.22 6.11
C LYS A 2 15.70 4.46 5.89
N SER A 3 15.87 4.90 4.63
CA SER A 3 16.63 6.12 4.32
C SER A 3 16.05 7.35 5.03
N LEU A 4 14.72 7.54 4.99
CA LEU A 4 14.04 8.64 5.68
C LEU A 4 14.25 8.64 7.20
N LEU A 5 14.30 7.46 7.83
CA LEU A 5 14.60 7.32 9.26
C LEU A 5 16.05 7.71 9.59
N ASN A 6 16.98 7.43 8.68
CA ASN A 6 18.40 7.75 8.79
C ASN A 6 18.74 9.18 8.32
N ASN A 7 17.77 9.92 7.78
CA ASN A 7 17.98 11.18 7.06
C ASN A 7 18.94 11.04 5.86
N GLU A 8 18.86 9.90 5.17
CA GLU A 8 19.57 9.61 3.92
C GLU A 8 18.62 9.80 2.72
N ALA A 9 19.17 10.17 1.57
CA ALA A 9 18.42 10.23 0.32
C ALA A 9 17.88 8.85 -0.08
N ILE A 10 16.65 8.81 -0.60
CA ILE A 10 16.09 7.59 -1.19
C ILE A 10 16.67 7.40 -2.59
N LEU A 11 17.32 6.25 -2.84
CA LEU A 11 17.84 5.92 -4.16
C LEU A 11 16.78 5.22 -5.02
N ILE A 12 16.40 5.82 -6.14
CA ILE A 12 15.42 5.28 -7.10
C ILE A 12 16.14 4.74 -8.33
N ARG A 13 15.96 3.46 -8.63
CA ARG A 13 16.55 2.78 -9.81
C ARG A 13 15.66 2.81 -11.05
N ASN A 14 14.34 2.79 -10.85
CA ASN A 14 13.35 2.70 -11.92
C ASN A 14 12.18 3.66 -11.62
N PRO A 15 12.36 4.98 -11.86
CA PRO A 15 11.36 5.98 -11.48
C PRO A 15 10.01 5.79 -12.19
N ASN A 16 10.05 5.29 -13.43
CA ASN A 16 8.89 5.12 -14.30
C ASN A 16 8.14 3.79 -14.09
N ALA A 17 8.63 2.88 -13.23
CA ALA A 17 7.93 1.65 -12.91
C ALA A 17 6.58 1.96 -12.25
N ILE A 18 5.48 1.44 -12.80
CA ILE A 18 4.15 1.61 -12.25
C ILE A 18 3.79 0.36 -11.44
N ARG A 19 3.30 0.57 -10.23
CA ARG A 19 2.90 -0.51 -9.32
C ARG A 19 1.51 -0.24 -8.74
N PRO A 20 0.75 -1.31 -8.45
CA PRO A 20 -0.54 -1.22 -7.77
C PRO A 20 -0.29 -1.13 -6.26
N TRP A 21 0.16 0.03 -5.79
CA TRP A 21 0.41 0.27 -4.37
C TRP A 21 -0.89 0.20 -3.57
N GLN A 22 -0.87 -0.51 -2.44
CA GLN A 22 -2.01 -0.62 -1.54
C GLN A 22 -1.53 -0.71 -0.09
N HIS A 23 -2.32 -0.19 0.84
CA HIS A 23 -2.06 -0.39 2.27
C HIS A 23 -2.26 -1.85 2.67
N VAL A 24 -1.55 -2.34 3.68
CA VAL A 24 -1.64 -3.76 4.12
C VAL A 24 -3.04 -4.16 4.57
N LEU A 25 -3.83 -3.23 5.09
CA LEU A 25 -5.20 -3.50 5.54
C LEU A 25 -6.17 -3.74 4.38
N GLU A 26 -5.86 -3.26 3.17
CA GLU A 26 -6.70 -3.44 1.99
C GLU A 26 -6.89 -4.93 1.66
N PRO A 27 -5.85 -5.72 1.34
CA PRO A 27 -6.04 -7.13 1.02
C PRO A 27 -6.47 -7.95 2.25
N LEU A 28 -6.05 -7.56 3.47
CA LEU A 28 -6.46 -8.25 4.69
C LEU A 28 -7.98 -8.17 4.91
N SER A 29 -8.60 -7.03 4.64
CA SER A 29 -10.06 -6.91 4.70
C SER A 29 -10.76 -7.84 3.71
N GLY A 30 -10.18 -8.01 2.51
CA GLY A 30 -10.64 -8.95 1.50
C GLY A 30 -10.50 -10.41 1.96
N TYR A 31 -9.39 -10.75 2.62
CA TYR A 31 -9.18 -12.09 3.17
C TYR A 31 -10.17 -12.43 4.29
N ILE A 32 -10.45 -11.49 5.19
CA ILE A 32 -11.42 -11.70 6.28
C ILE A 32 -12.83 -11.87 5.70
N MET A 33 -13.20 -11.03 4.73
CA MET A 33 -14.49 -11.12 4.05
C MET A 33 -14.65 -12.45 3.29
N LEU A 34 -13.59 -12.90 2.61
CA LEU A 34 -13.59 -14.21 1.94
C LEU A 34 -13.70 -15.35 2.95
N ALA A 35 -12.99 -15.28 4.08
CA ALA A 35 -13.07 -16.29 5.14
C ALA A 35 -14.49 -16.38 5.73
N GLU A 36 -15.18 -15.25 5.90
CA GLU A 36 -16.57 -15.22 6.36
C GLU A 36 -17.52 -15.91 5.38
N HIS A 37 -17.40 -15.64 4.07
CA HIS A 37 -18.21 -16.30 3.05
C HIS A 37 -17.87 -17.78 2.91
N LEU A 38 -16.58 -18.16 2.97
CA LEU A 38 -16.19 -19.57 2.99
C LEU A 38 -16.78 -20.32 4.18
N TYR A 39 -16.89 -19.66 5.34
CA TYR A 39 -17.47 -20.25 6.54
C TYR A 39 -18.99 -20.40 6.45
N LYS A 40 -19.69 -19.40 5.89
CA LYS A 40 -21.16 -19.35 5.83
C LYS A 40 -21.75 -20.07 4.60
N ASP A 41 -21.15 -19.86 3.45
CA ASP A 41 -21.65 -20.25 2.13
C ASP A 41 -20.81 -21.37 1.49
N GLY A 42 -19.69 -21.77 2.13
CA GLY A 42 -18.94 -22.96 1.80
C GLY A 42 -18.24 -22.89 0.44
N THR A 43 -18.40 -23.96 -0.35
CA THR A 43 -17.63 -24.19 -1.58
C THR A 43 -17.88 -23.16 -2.68
N ASP A 44 -18.97 -22.39 -2.61
CA ASP A 44 -19.32 -21.38 -3.61
C ASP A 44 -18.26 -20.26 -3.70
N PHE A 45 -17.44 -20.09 -2.66
CA PHE A 45 -16.34 -19.13 -2.60
C PHE A 45 -14.95 -19.78 -2.59
N ALA A 46 -14.86 -21.11 -2.68
CA ALA A 46 -13.61 -21.89 -2.63
C ALA A 46 -12.84 -21.85 -3.96
N GLU A 47 -12.44 -20.64 -4.37
CA GLU A 47 -11.75 -20.36 -5.63
C GLU A 47 -10.56 -19.41 -5.41
N ALA A 48 -9.83 -19.09 -6.48
CA ALA A 48 -8.83 -18.03 -6.45
C ALA A 48 -9.48 -16.63 -6.45
N TRP A 49 -8.87 -15.69 -5.72
CA TRP A 49 -9.31 -14.31 -5.56
C TRP A 49 -8.13 -13.33 -5.64
N ASN A 50 -8.32 -12.22 -6.35
CA ASN A 50 -7.39 -11.11 -6.41
C ASN A 50 -7.92 -9.94 -5.60
N PHE A 51 -7.04 -9.34 -4.79
CA PHE A 51 -7.31 -8.13 -4.02
C PHE A 51 -6.22 -7.12 -4.32
N GLY A 52 -6.64 -5.91 -4.66
CA GLY A 52 -5.74 -4.88 -5.17
C GLY A 52 -6.42 -3.51 -5.22
N PRO A 53 -5.62 -2.45 -5.37
CA PRO A 53 -6.14 -1.10 -5.46
C PRO A 53 -6.94 -0.89 -6.75
N ASP A 54 -7.65 0.22 -6.82
CA ASP A 54 -8.27 0.65 -8.07
C ASP A 54 -7.21 1.07 -9.11
N ASP A 55 -7.55 0.92 -10.39
CA ASP A 55 -6.62 1.20 -11.49
C ASP A 55 -6.14 2.65 -11.51
N ALA A 56 -6.99 3.57 -11.05
CA ALA A 56 -6.68 4.99 -10.94
C ALA A 56 -5.56 5.29 -9.91
N ASP A 57 -5.35 4.36 -8.97
CA ASP A 57 -4.33 4.44 -7.93
C ASP A 57 -3.01 3.77 -8.30
N ALA A 58 -2.90 3.23 -9.52
CA ALA A 58 -1.61 2.81 -10.05
C ALA A 58 -0.70 4.04 -10.24
N LYS A 59 0.37 4.13 -9.45
CA LYS A 59 1.34 5.25 -9.48
C LYS A 59 2.74 4.76 -9.77
N THR A 60 3.56 5.66 -10.32
CA THR A 60 4.98 5.42 -10.56
C THR A 60 5.75 5.38 -9.23
N VAL A 61 6.90 4.70 -9.22
CA VAL A 61 7.82 4.71 -8.06
C VAL A 61 8.21 6.15 -7.71
N GLU A 62 8.52 6.97 -8.72
CA GLU A 62 8.88 8.37 -8.51
C GLU A 62 7.75 9.16 -7.84
N TRP A 63 6.51 8.98 -8.29
CA TRP A 63 5.36 9.67 -7.69
C TRP A 63 5.23 9.31 -6.21
N VAL A 64 5.34 8.02 -5.87
CA VAL A 64 5.23 7.57 -4.47
C VAL A 64 6.35 8.15 -3.62
N VAL A 65 7.60 8.06 -4.08
CA VAL A 65 8.75 8.56 -3.33
C VAL A 65 8.68 10.08 -3.15
N ARG A 66 8.33 10.82 -4.20
CA ARG A 66 8.14 12.28 -4.15
C ARG A 66 7.06 12.66 -3.13
N THR A 67 5.90 12.02 -3.20
CA THR A 67 4.79 12.26 -2.26
C THR A 67 5.20 11.91 -0.82
N MET A 68 5.95 10.82 -0.62
CA MET A 68 6.50 10.47 0.68
C MET A 68 7.46 11.53 1.22
N CYS A 69 8.41 12.02 0.41
CA CYS A 69 9.35 13.06 0.84
C CYS A 69 8.63 14.36 1.20
N GLN A 70 7.65 14.78 0.39
CA GLN A 70 6.83 15.97 0.66
C GLN A 70 6.07 15.87 1.99
N LYS A 71 5.44 14.72 2.26
CA LYS A 71 4.67 14.49 3.49
C LYS A 71 5.54 14.21 4.71
N TRP A 72 6.74 13.67 4.53
CA TRP A 72 7.69 13.41 5.62
C TRP A 72 8.25 14.71 6.23
N GLY A 73 8.44 15.73 5.39
CA GLY A 73 9.00 17.02 5.80
C GLY A 73 10.51 16.97 6.11
N GLY A 74 11.07 18.10 6.53
CA GLY A 74 12.50 18.24 6.82
C GLY A 74 13.37 18.16 5.56
N SER A 75 14.52 17.49 5.66
CA SER A 75 15.50 17.31 4.58
C SER A 75 15.30 15.99 3.80
N ALA A 76 14.08 15.46 3.78
CA ALA A 76 13.79 14.24 3.03
C ALA A 76 13.94 14.49 1.52
N ASP A 77 14.81 13.72 0.89
CA ASP A 77 15.10 13.85 -0.54
C ASP A 77 15.29 12.48 -1.19
N PHE A 78 15.33 12.47 -2.51
CA PHE A 78 15.56 11.28 -3.31
C PHE A 78 16.46 11.58 -4.52
N GLU A 79 17.21 10.57 -4.93
CA GLU A 79 18.08 10.64 -6.10
C GLU A 79 17.74 9.50 -7.06
N ILE A 80 17.73 9.81 -8.36
CA ILE A 80 17.57 8.80 -9.41
C ILE A 80 18.98 8.31 -9.76
N VAL A 81 19.24 7.03 -9.51
CA VAL A 81 20.52 6.40 -9.82
C VAL A 81 20.45 5.72 -11.18
N GLU A 82 21.35 6.11 -12.08
CA GLU A 82 21.49 5.46 -13.38
C GLU A 82 22.21 4.12 -13.25
N GLY A 83 21.74 3.11 -13.98
CA GLY A 83 22.35 1.78 -13.95
C GLY A 83 21.68 0.81 -14.92
N ASN A 84 22.42 -0.22 -15.31
CA ASN A 84 21.90 -1.32 -16.14
C ASN A 84 21.04 -2.23 -15.25
N HIS A 85 19.77 -1.85 -15.07
CA HIS A 85 18.81 -2.65 -14.33
C HIS A 85 18.11 -3.63 -15.29
N PRO A 86 17.91 -4.89 -14.89
CA PRO A 86 17.19 -5.85 -15.72
C PRO A 86 15.80 -5.31 -16.06
N HIS A 87 15.28 -5.70 -17.23
CA HIS A 87 13.92 -5.35 -17.65
C HIS A 87 12.90 -5.77 -16.57
N GLU A 88 12.50 -4.81 -15.75
CA GLU A 88 11.42 -4.97 -14.80
C GLU A 88 10.10 -4.68 -15.52
N ALA A 89 9.04 -5.45 -15.24
CA ALA A 89 7.74 -5.20 -15.85
C ALA A 89 7.32 -3.74 -15.61
N GLN A 90 7.05 -3.01 -16.70
CA GLN A 90 6.72 -1.58 -16.61
C GLN A 90 5.38 -1.35 -15.91
N TYR A 91 4.46 -2.31 -16.02
CA TYR A 91 3.12 -2.25 -15.44
C TYR A 91 2.68 -3.66 -15.02
N LEU A 92 2.38 -3.84 -13.73
CA LEU A 92 1.75 -5.06 -13.21
C LEU A 92 0.39 -4.66 -12.63
N LYS A 93 -0.66 -5.34 -13.07
CA LYS A 93 -2.03 -5.10 -12.61
C LYS A 93 -2.73 -6.41 -12.28
N LEU A 94 -3.53 -6.38 -11.22
CA LEU A 94 -4.42 -7.47 -10.82
C LEU A 94 -5.85 -7.08 -11.20
N ASP A 95 -6.54 -7.95 -11.96
CA ASP A 95 -7.98 -7.79 -12.14
C ASP A 95 -8.71 -8.27 -10.88
N CYS A 96 -9.23 -7.30 -10.13
CA CYS A 96 -9.95 -7.52 -8.87
C CYS A 96 -11.48 -7.46 -9.06
N SER A 97 -11.98 -7.49 -10.30
CA SER A 97 -13.40 -7.35 -10.60
C SER A 97 -14.25 -8.47 -9.99
N LYS A 98 -13.68 -9.68 -9.85
CA LYS A 98 -14.33 -10.80 -9.15
C LYS A 98 -14.61 -10.48 -7.68
N ALA A 99 -13.63 -9.93 -6.96
CA ALA A 99 -13.80 -9.55 -5.55
C ALA A 99 -14.86 -8.44 -5.39
N ARG A 100 -14.83 -7.43 -6.25
CA ARG A 100 -15.87 -6.37 -6.28
C ARG A 100 -17.26 -6.93 -6.52
N LEU A 101 -17.44 -7.76 -7.54
CA LEU A 101 -18.77 -8.23 -7.94
C LEU A 101 -19.37 -9.28 -7.01
N ARG A 102 -18.55 -10.21 -6.49
CA ARG A 102 -19.05 -11.36 -5.72
C ARG A 102 -18.92 -11.21 -4.21
N LEU A 103 -17.94 -10.46 -3.72
CA LEU A 103 -17.77 -10.20 -2.29
C LEU A 103 -18.25 -8.80 -1.89
N ASN A 104 -18.58 -7.93 -2.86
CA ASN A 104 -18.77 -6.49 -2.62
C ASN A 104 -17.55 -5.85 -1.92
N TRP A 105 -16.36 -6.39 -2.18
CA TRP A 105 -15.12 -5.90 -1.63
C TRP A 105 -14.58 -4.73 -2.46
N HIS A 106 -14.24 -3.63 -1.81
CA HIS A 106 -13.63 -2.45 -2.44
C HIS A 106 -12.48 -1.94 -1.57
N PRO A 107 -11.38 -1.45 -2.17
CA PRO A 107 -10.33 -0.79 -1.40
C PRO A 107 -10.88 0.49 -0.75
N LYS A 108 -10.48 0.76 0.49
CA LYS A 108 -10.98 1.89 1.29
C LYS A 108 -10.05 3.09 1.26
N TRP A 109 -8.74 2.87 1.30
CA TRP A 109 -7.74 3.93 1.25
C TRP A 109 -7.06 3.97 -0.10
N ASN A 110 -7.06 5.16 -0.70
CA ASN A 110 -6.26 5.40 -1.88
C ASN A 110 -4.77 5.45 -1.53
N VAL A 111 -3.91 5.51 -2.56
CA VAL A 111 -2.46 5.50 -2.38
C VAL A 111 -1.93 6.69 -1.55
N GLU A 112 -2.55 7.87 -1.63
CA GLU A 112 -2.16 9.03 -0.83
C GLU A 112 -2.45 8.81 0.65
N GLN A 113 -3.66 8.34 0.97
CA GLN A 113 -4.07 7.98 2.33
C GLN A 113 -3.19 6.87 2.89
N SER A 114 -2.86 5.87 2.07
CA SER A 114 -1.93 4.80 2.42
C SER A 114 -0.55 5.34 2.81
N ILE A 115 -0.02 6.31 2.06
CA ILE A 115 1.23 6.99 2.38
C ILE A 115 1.12 7.74 3.72
N ASP A 116 0.02 8.45 3.97
CA ASP A 116 -0.20 9.15 5.24
C ASP A 116 -0.16 8.20 6.44
N LYS A 117 -0.82 7.04 6.34
CA LYS A 117 -0.83 6.02 7.40
C LYS A 117 0.55 5.42 7.65
N VAL A 118 1.33 5.19 6.59
CA VAL A 118 2.72 4.70 6.71
C VAL A 118 3.61 5.76 7.39
N ILE A 119 3.48 7.04 7.02
CA ILE A 119 4.27 8.13 7.60
C ILE A 119 3.91 8.33 9.08
N GLU A 120 2.61 8.38 9.40
CA GLU A 120 2.11 8.47 10.78
C GLU A 120 2.69 7.37 11.67
N TRP A 121 2.57 6.11 11.22
CA TRP A 121 3.09 4.95 11.95
C TRP A 121 4.60 5.03 12.13
N THR A 122 5.33 5.41 11.09
CA THR A 122 6.79 5.48 11.12
C THR A 122 7.30 6.58 12.05
N HIS A 123 6.65 7.74 12.08
CA HIS A 123 6.99 8.79 13.05
C HIS A 123 6.70 8.36 14.49
N ALA A 124 5.58 7.68 14.74
CA ALA A 124 5.28 7.14 16.06
C ALA A 124 6.34 6.13 16.51
N TYR A 125 6.74 5.22 15.62
CA TYR A 125 7.83 4.29 15.86
C TYR A 125 9.15 5.01 16.21
N ARG A 126 9.56 6.00 15.39
CA ARG A 126 10.80 6.77 15.61
C ARG A 126 10.80 7.51 16.96
N GLN A 127 9.64 7.96 17.43
CA GLN A 127 9.49 8.70 18.68
C GLN A 127 9.34 7.79 19.91
N GLY A 128 9.40 6.46 19.74
CA GLY A 128 9.18 5.50 20.84
C GLY A 128 7.74 5.50 21.37
N LYS A 129 6.77 5.97 20.58
CA LYS A 129 5.36 5.96 20.96
C LYS A 129 4.81 4.52 20.94
N PRO A 130 3.68 4.25 21.64
CA PRO A 130 3.04 2.93 21.61
C PRO A 130 2.48 2.60 20.21
N VAL A 131 3.31 2.02 19.33
CA VAL A 131 2.91 1.70 17.94
C VAL A 131 1.71 0.77 17.85
N ARG A 132 1.49 -0.06 18.89
CA ARG A 132 0.29 -0.89 19.01
C ARG A 132 -0.99 -0.05 18.99
N GLU A 133 -1.02 1.08 19.69
CA GLU A 133 -2.19 1.96 19.71
C GLU A 133 -2.42 2.62 18.34
N VAL A 134 -1.34 2.96 17.63
CA VAL A 134 -1.43 3.49 16.26
C VAL A 134 -2.00 2.43 15.32
N CYS A 135 -1.52 1.18 15.40
CA CYS A 135 -2.06 0.08 14.60
C CYS A 135 -3.56 -0.13 14.88
N LEU A 136 -3.97 -0.14 16.15
CA LEU A 136 -5.39 -0.31 16.52
C LEU A 136 -6.24 0.84 15.97
N LYS A 137 -5.80 2.09 16.10
CA LYS A 137 -6.49 3.25 15.52
C LYS A 137 -6.60 3.17 14.00
N GLN A 138 -5.57 2.68 13.32
CA GLN A 138 -5.61 2.49 11.87
C GLN A 138 -6.58 1.38 11.47
N ILE A 139 -6.63 0.27 12.21
CA ILE A 139 -7.62 -0.79 12.02
C ILE A 139 -9.04 -0.25 12.20
N ASP A 140 -9.29 0.50 13.27
CA ASP A 140 -10.61 1.09 13.53
C ASP A 140 -11.01 2.09 12.44
N SER A 141 -10.09 2.97 12.05
CA SER A 141 -10.29 3.94 10.96
C SER A 141 -10.50 3.29 9.60
N HIS A 142 -9.94 2.10 9.37
CA HIS A 142 -10.16 1.31 8.16
C HIS A 142 -11.49 0.56 8.22
N ASN A 143 -11.98 0.19 9.40
CA ASN A 143 -13.25 -0.52 9.55
C ASN A 143 -14.46 0.41 9.57
N SER A 144 -14.25 1.69 9.90
CA SER A 144 -15.26 2.75 9.82
C SER A 144 -15.67 3.03 8.37
#